data_AF-A0AB94IAA7-F1
#
_entry.id   AF-A0AB94IAA7-F1
#
_cell.length_a   1.000
_cell.length_b   1.000
_cell.length_c   1.000
_cell.angle_alpha   90.00
_cell.angle_beta   90.00
_cell.angle_gamma   90.00
#
_symmetry.space_group_name_H-M   'P 1'
#
loop_
_entity.id
_entity.type
_entity.pdbx_description
1 polymer ?
#
loop_
_entity_poly.entity_id
_entity_poly.type
_entity_poly.pdbx_seq_one_letter_code
_entity_poly.pdbx_strand_id
1 'polypeptide(L)'
;LIDGTGVAIAFTDGNPNRPYIAHALHDSDHPDHVSTANKHRNVIRTPANNKLRMDDKRGQEHIKLATEYGKTQLNLGHLVDQH
;
A
#
# COMPACT_ATOMS: atom_id res chain seq x y z
N LEU A 1 -11.27 2.95 -4.38
CA LEU A 1 -10.43 3.13 -5.57
C LEU A 1 -10.50 4.59 -5.96
N ILE A 2 -9.43 5.13 -6.53
CA ILE A 2 -9.45 6.50 -7.06
C ILE A 2 -9.77 6.43 -8.55
N ASP A 3 -10.24 7.55 -9.11
CA ASP A 3 -10.48 7.64 -10.55
C ASP A 3 -9.21 7.30 -11.34
N GLY A 4 -9.37 6.66 -12.49
CA GLY A 4 -8.27 6.18 -13.33
C GLY A 4 -7.57 4.89 -12.85
N THR A 5 -7.93 4.31 -11.69
CA THR A 5 -7.33 3.04 -11.23
C THR A 5 -7.72 1.88 -12.15
N GLY A 6 -6.73 1.25 -12.80
CA GLY A 6 -6.93 0.01 -13.54
C GLY A 6 -7.35 -1.13 -12.61
N VAL A 7 -8.35 -1.94 -13.01
CA VAL A 7 -8.84 -3.08 -12.22
C VAL A 7 -9.05 -4.31 -13.08
N ALA A 8 -8.87 -5.49 -12.47
CA ALA A 8 -9.30 -6.76 -13.03
C ALA A 8 -10.74 -7.06 -12.58
N ILE A 9 -11.62 -7.31 -13.55
CA ILE A 9 -13.02 -7.71 -13.31
C ILE A 9 -13.13 -9.23 -13.40
N ALA A 10 -13.77 -9.83 -12.40
CA ALA A 10 -14.18 -11.23 -12.42
C ALA A 10 -15.71 -11.32 -12.39
N PHE A 11 -16.24 -12.50 -12.71
CA PHE A 11 -17.67 -12.73 -12.83
C PHE A 11 -18.07 -13.89 -11.93
N THR A 12 -19.07 -13.68 -11.08
CA THR A 12 -19.55 -14.75 -10.19
C THR A 12 -20.08 -15.91 -11.03
N ASP A 13 -19.53 -17.11 -10.82
CA ASP A 13 -19.86 -18.33 -11.57
C ASP A 13 -19.74 -18.16 -13.10
N GLY A 14 -18.89 -17.24 -13.56
CA GLY A 14 -18.73 -16.93 -14.99
C GLY A 14 -19.91 -16.18 -15.61
N ASN A 15 -20.89 -15.72 -14.83
CA ASN A 15 -22.05 -14.98 -15.32
C ASN A 15 -21.67 -13.54 -15.69
N PRO A 16 -21.70 -13.14 -16.99
CA PRO A 16 -21.31 -11.80 -17.43
C PRO A 16 -22.14 -10.67 -16.81
N ASN A 17 -23.35 -10.98 -16.31
CA ASN A 17 -24.24 -10.02 -15.67
C ASN A 17 -23.96 -9.83 -14.17
N ARG A 18 -22.97 -10.55 -13.61
CA ARG A 18 -22.57 -10.46 -12.20
C ARG A 18 -21.07 -10.13 -12.04
N PRO A 19 -20.61 -8.98 -12.54
CA PRO A 19 -19.22 -8.57 -12.40
C PRO A 19 -18.90 -8.12 -10.96
N TYR A 20 -17.65 -8.31 -10.55
CA TYR A 20 -17.07 -7.71 -9.35
C TYR A 20 -15.59 -7.38 -9.57
N ILE A 21 -15.07 -6.41 -8.81
CA ILE A 21 -13.64 -6.06 -8.82
C ILE A 21 -12.88 -7.11 -8.03
N ALA A 22 -11.97 -7.84 -8.69
CA ALA A 22 -11.13 -8.84 -8.05
C ALA A 22 -9.81 -8.23 -7.54
N HIS A 23 -9.17 -7.40 -8.36
CA HIS A 23 -7.86 -6.81 -8.07
C HIS A 23 -7.74 -5.40 -8.65
N ALA A 24 -6.94 -4.55 -8.01
CA ALA A 24 -6.39 -3.34 -8.62
C ALA A 24 -5.07 -3.69 -9.32
N LEU A 25 -4.81 -3.05 -10.45
CA LEU A 25 -3.62 -3.29 -11.27
C LEU A 25 -2.60 -2.17 -11.08
N HIS A 26 -1.33 -2.53 -11.27
CA HIS A 26 -0.22 -1.59 -11.36
C HIS A 26 -0.08 -1.13 -12.81
N ASP A 27 0.27 0.15 -13.02
CA ASP A 27 0.63 0.68 -14.32
C ASP A 27 1.87 1.57 -14.21
N SER A 28 2.50 1.88 -15.34
CA SER A 28 3.73 2.68 -15.37
C SER A 28 3.51 4.17 -15.12
N ASP A 29 2.29 4.65 -15.34
CA ASP A 29 1.94 6.07 -15.22
C ASP A 29 1.68 6.46 -13.76
N HIS A 30 1.38 5.48 -12.90
CA HIS A 30 1.14 5.62 -11.47
C HIS A 30 2.19 4.86 -10.64
N PRO A 31 3.22 5.54 -10.11
CA PRO A 31 4.29 4.90 -9.35
C PRO A 31 3.82 4.19 -8.07
N ASP A 32 4.26 2.95 -7.91
CA ASP A 32 3.99 2.14 -6.73
C ASP A 32 4.67 2.66 -5.46
N HIS A 33 4.04 2.42 -4.31
CA HIS A 33 4.63 2.76 -3.00
C HIS A 33 5.81 1.85 -2.64
N VAL A 34 5.85 0.67 -3.25
CA VAL A 34 6.93 -0.31 -3.13
C VAL A 34 7.54 -0.48 -4.51
N SER A 35 8.84 -0.26 -4.61
CA SER A 35 9.65 -0.35 -5.82
C SER A 35 10.93 -1.14 -5.51
N THR A 36 11.76 -1.38 -6.52
CA THR A 36 13.03 -2.08 -6.34
C THR A 36 13.94 -1.44 -5.28
N ALA A 37 13.90 -0.11 -5.15
CA ALA A 37 14.71 0.64 -4.19
C ALA A 37 14.29 0.40 -2.73
N ASN A 38 13.04 0.02 -2.48
CA ASN A 38 12.49 -0.21 -1.14
C ASN A 38 11.72 -1.54 -1.06
N LYS A 39 12.19 -2.54 -1.81
CA LYS A 39 11.59 -3.86 -2.05
C LYS A 39 11.23 -4.72 -0.84
N HIS A 40 11.70 -4.34 0.35
CA HIS A 40 11.39 -5.04 1.61
C HIS A 40 10.15 -4.47 2.30
N ARG A 41 9.51 -3.45 1.71
CA ARG A 41 8.35 -2.79 2.29
C ARG A 41 7.04 -3.45 1.86
N ASN A 42 6.11 -3.48 2.81
CA ASN A 42 4.70 -3.72 2.59
C ASN A 42 3.94 -2.48 3.07
N VAL A 43 3.09 -1.90 2.22
CA VAL A 43 2.42 -0.62 2.51
C VAL A 43 0.94 -0.69 2.19
N ILE A 44 0.11 -0.30 3.15
CA ILE A 44 -1.30 0.03 2.95
C ILE A 44 -1.44 1.53 3.16
N ARG A 45 -1.98 2.24 2.17
CA ARG A 45 -2.13 3.70 2.21
C ARG A 45 -3.48 4.13 1.69
N THR A 46 -4.15 5.03 2.41
CA THR A 46 -5.40 5.63 1.96
C THR A 46 -5.14 6.82 1.04
N PRO A 47 -6.14 7.29 0.26
CA PRO A 47 -5.99 8.50 -0.56
C PRO A 47 -5.62 9.75 0.25
N ALA A 48 -6.13 9.86 1.48
CA ALA A 48 -5.77 10.91 2.43
C ALA A 48 -4.44 10.65 3.18
N ASN A 49 -3.60 9.72 2.71
CA ASN A 49 -2.26 9.43 3.22
C ASN A 49 -2.14 8.83 4.63
N ASN A 50 -3.23 8.30 5.22
CA ASN A 50 -3.10 7.40 6.37
C ASN A 50 -2.36 6.13 5.95
N LYS A 51 -1.46 5.62 6.79
CA LYS A 51 -0.46 4.63 6.37
C LYS A 51 -0.24 3.55 7.42
N LEU A 52 -0.27 2.30 6.98
CA LEU A 52 0.34 1.16 7.66
C LEU A 52 1.52 0.68 6.81
N ARG A 53 2.69 0.55 7.40
CA ARG A 53 3.90 0.06 6.72
C ARG A 53 4.62 -0.96 7.56
N MET A 54 5.09 -2.02 6.92
CA MET A 54 6.02 -3.01 7.46
C MET A 54 7.27 -3.01 6.57
N ASP A 55 8.46 -3.15 7.12
CA ASP A 55 9.72 -3.24 6.38
C ASP A 55 10.52 -4.41 6.94
N ASP A 56 10.75 -5.43 6.10
CA ASP A 56 11.39 -6.70 6.50
C ASP A 56 12.88 -6.75 6.08
N LYS A 57 13.50 -5.58 5.91
CA LYS A 57 14.94 -5.50 5.63
C LYS A 57 15.71 -6.02 6.85
N ARG A 58 16.53 -7.06 6.63
CA ARG A 58 17.27 -7.74 7.70
C ARG A 58 18.12 -6.80 8.56
N GLY A 59 17.95 -6.87 9.87
CA GLY A 59 18.65 -6.02 10.85
C GLY A 59 18.13 -4.57 10.91
N GLN A 60 17.08 -4.24 10.16
CA GLN A 60 16.42 -2.93 10.11
C GLN A 60 14.89 -3.09 10.10
N GLU A 61 14.38 -4.20 10.64
CA GLU A 61 12.97 -4.55 10.61
C GLU A 61 12.14 -3.59 11.46
N HIS A 62 11.03 -3.09 10.92
CA HIS A 62 10.15 -2.18 11.66
C HIS A 62 8.72 -2.10 11.10
N ILE A 63 7.82 -1.63 11.96
CA ILE A 63 6.42 -1.37 11.63
C ILE A 63 6.09 0.09 11.95
N LYS A 64 5.29 0.73 11.09
CA LYS A 64 4.78 2.10 11.26
C LYS A 64 3.28 2.17 11.00
N LEU A 65 2.55 2.81 11.92
CA LEU A 65 1.18 3.28 11.72
C LEU A 65 1.18 4.80 11.83
N ALA A 66 0.62 5.50 10.86
CA ALA A 66 0.58 6.96 10.84
C ALA A 66 -0.75 7.51 10.34
N THR A 67 -1.20 8.58 10.97
CA THR A 67 -2.35 9.38 10.53
C THR A 67 -1.88 10.63 9.82
N GLU A 68 -2.64 11.05 8.81
CA GLU A 68 -2.41 12.34 8.16
C GLU A 68 -2.92 13.48 9.04
N TYR A 69 -4.11 13.30 9.63
CA TYR A 69 -4.68 14.25 10.59
C TYR A 69 -3.88 14.22 11.89
N GLY A 70 -3.40 15.38 12.34
CA GLY A 70 -2.55 15.51 13.53
C GLY A 70 -1.13 14.93 13.40
N LYS A 71 -0.78 14.34 12.24
CA LYS A 71 0.55 13.81 11.93
C LYS A 71 1.11 12.85 13.00
N THR A 72 0.25 12.11 13.68
CA THR A 72 0.66 11.20 14.75
C THR A 72 1.17 9.89 14.17
N GLN A 73 2.07 9.23 14.91
CA GLN A 73 2.68 7.99 14.47
C GLN A 73 2.99 7.07 15.65
N LEU A 74 2.83 5.77 15.40
CA LEU A 74 3.34 4.68 16.22
C LEU A 74 4.40 3.94 15.40
N ASN A 75 5.63 3.87 15.90
CA ASN A 75 6.74 3.17 15.26
C ASN A 75 7.29 2.10 16.21
N LEU A 76 7.58 0.92 15.70
CA LEU A 76 8.09 -0.24 16.45
C LEU A 76 9.23 -0.90 15.68
N GLY A 77 10.23 -1.44 16.40
CA GLY A 77 11.39 -2.12 15.81
C GLY A 77 12.58 -1.18 15.61
N HIS A 78 13.28 -1.32 14.48
CA HIS A 78 14.38 -0.43 14.11
C HIS A 78 13.87 0.99 13.84
N LEU A 79 14.05 1.86 14.83
CA LEU A 79 13.77 3.29 14.70
C LEU A 79 14.98 3.95 14.04
N VAL A 80 14.75 4.57 12.88
CA VAL A 80 15.78 5.38 12.22
C VAL A 80 15.67 6.78 12.80
N ASP A 81 16.65 7.17 13.61
CA ASP A 81 16.73 8.55 14.08
C ASP A 81 17.11 9.49 12.93
N GLN A 82 16.49 10.67 12.92
CA GLN A 82 16.89 11.79 12.08
C GLN A 82 18.03 12.53 12.80
N HIS A 83 19.26 12.04 12.69
CA HIS A 83 20.44 12.89 12.89
C HIS A 83 20.91 13.46 11.57
#